data_AF-A0A4P8KN98-F1
#
_entry.id   AF-A0A4P8KN98-F1
#
_cell.length_a   1.000
_cell.length_b   1.000
_cell.length_c   1.000
_cell.angle_alpha   90.00
_cell.angle_beta   90.00
_cell.angle_gamma   90.00
#
_symmetry.space_group_name_H-M   'P 1'
#
loop_
_entity.id
_entity.type
_entity.pdbx_description
1 polymer ?
#
loop_
_entity_poly.entity_id
_entity_poly.type
_entity_poly.pdbx_seq_one_letter_code
_entity_poly.pdbx_strand_id
1 'polypeptide(L)'
;MDAATSLEQSLRELNALLTSVGETYWAQWAARAAARIAAGGDAGDVRGVFGGMGSFSDLVIHPANGHAITDDQVAAVNRQLDELRQRIYAESQAV
;
A
#
# COMPACT_ATOMS: atom_id res chain seq x y z
N MET A 1 22.40 1.17 -11.73
CA MET A 1 21.14 0.66 -11.16
C MET A 1 20.88 1.54 -9.97
N ASP A 2 20.00 2.53 -10.12
CA ASP A 2 19.59 3.34 -8.97
C ASP A 2 18.96 2.41 -7.95
N ALA A 3 19.45 2.46 -6.71
CA ALA A 3 18.87 1.69 -5.63
C ALA A 3 17.44 2.19 -5.42
N ALA A 4 16.46 1.27 -5.45
CA ALA A 4 15.08 1.61 -5.13
C ALA A 4 15.05 2.29 -3.75
N THR A 5 14.36 3.42 -3.66
CA THR A 5 14.16 4.08 -2.37
C THR A 5 13.38 3.14 -1.44
N SER A 6 13.51 3.31 -0.12
CA SER A 6 12.71 2.53 0.84
C SER A 6 11.20 2.68 0.56
N LEU A 7 10.77 3.90 0.20
CA LEU A 7 9.39 4.20 -0.19
C LEU A 7 8.94 3.41 -1.43
N GLU A 8 9.77 3.36 -2.48
CA GLU A 8 9.47 2.57 -3.67
C GLU A 8 9.28 1.09 -3.32
N GLN A 9 10.19 0.55 -2.49
CA GLN A 9 10.16 -0.86 -2.11
C GLN A 9 8.91 -1.19 -1.27
N SER A 10 8.56 -0.36 -0.30
CA SER A 10 7.34 -0.52 0.50
C SER A 10 6.07 -0.44 -0.36
N LEU A 11 6.03 0.42 -1.38
CA LEU A 11 4.91 0.48 -2.33
C LEU A 11 4.81 -0.78 -3.20
N ARG A 12 5.94 -1.39 -3.59
CA ARG A 12 5.96 -2.67 -4.31
C ARG A 12 5.48 -3.83 -3.43
N GLU A 13 5.88 -3.86 -2.17
CA GLU A 13 5.39 -4.83 -1.17
C GLU A 13 3.88 -4.69 -0.95
N LEU A 14 3.38 -3.45 -0.84
CA LEU A 14 1.95 -3.19 -0.75
C LEU A 14 1.19 -3.69 -1.98
N ASN A 15 1.68 -3.41 -3.18
CA ASN A 15 1.07 -3.94 -4.40
C ASN A 15 1.01 -5.47 -4.38
N ALA A 16 2.10 -6.14 -3.96
CA ALA A 16 2.15 -7.60 -3.89
C ALA A 16 1.13 -8.17 -2.88
N LEU A 17 1.05 -7.58 -1.68
CA LEU A 17 0.06 -7.96 -0.66
C LEU A 17 -1.37 -7.83 -1.20
N LEU A 18 -1.71 -6.66 -1.74
CA LEU A 18 -3.05 -6.36 -2.24
C LEU A 18 -3.44 -7.26 -3.42
N THR A 19 -2.52 -7.49 -4.35
CA THR A 19 -2.73 -8.42 -5.47
C THR A 19 -3.00 -9.83 -4.96
N SER A 20 -2.28 -10.28 -3.93
CA SER A 20 -2.42 -11.65 -3.39
C SER A 20 -3.79 -11.90 -2.76
N VAL A 21 -4.48 -10.85 -2.30
CA VAL A 21 -5.82 -10.93 -1.69
C VAL A 21 -6.93 -10.51 -2.65
N GLY A 22 -6.61 -10.28 -3.93
CA GLY A 22 -7.59 -9.87 -4.94
C GLY A 22 -8.04 -8.41 -4.86
N GLU A 23 -7.40 -7.58 -4.03
CA GLU A 23 -7.67 -6.14 -4.00
C GLU A 23 -7.01 -5.46 -5.21
N THR A 24 -7.82 -4.93 -6.12
CA THR A 24 -7.32 -4.45 -7.43
C THR A 24 -7.10 -2.95 -7.48
N TYR A 25 -7.97 -2.16 -6.84
CA TYR A 25 -7.93 -0.70 -6.93
C TYR A 25 -6.68 -0.17 -6.24
N TRP A 26 -6.47 -0.56 -4.98
CA TRP A 26 -5.31 -0.11 -4.21
C TRP A 26 -3.99 -0.76 -4.67
N ALA A 27 -4.03 -1.99 -5.22
CA ALA A 27 -2.85 -2.59 -5.85
C ALA A 27 -2.39 -1.77 -7.05
N GLN A 28 -3.32 -1.42 -7.95
CA GLN A 28 -3.00 -0.60 -9.12
C GLN A 28 -2.49 0.79 -8.71
N TRP A 29 -3.06 1.40 -7.67
CA TRP A 29 -2.54 2.65 -7.11
C TRP A 29 -1.10 2.48 -6.60
N ALA A 30 -0.82 1.46 -5.79
CA ALA A 30 0.52 1.22 -5.23
C ALA A 30 1.56 0.98 -6.32
N ALA A 31 1.23 0.22 -7.36
CA ALA A 31 2.10 0.00 -8.52
C ALA A 31 2.43 1.31 -9.27
N ARG A 32 1.42 2.18 -9.49
CA ARG A 32 1.62 3.48 -10.13
C ARG A 32 2.46 4.41 -9.26
N ALA A 33 2.23 4.41 -7.94
CA ALA A 33 3.01 5.20 -6.99
C ALA A 33 4.48 4.76 -6.99
N ALA A 34 4.75 3.45 -6.91
CA ALA A 34 6.11 2.92 -6.98
C ALA A 34 6.84 3.35 -8.28
N ALA A 35 6.17 3.23 -9.43
CA ALA A 35 6.74 3.65 -10.71
C ALA A 35 7.05 5.16 -10.77
N ARG A 36 6.21 6.00 -10.15
CA ARG A 36 6.45 7.45 -10.07
C ARG A 36 7.64 7.78 -9.18
N ILE A 37 7.74 7.16 -8.00
CA ILE A 37 8.90 7.36 -7.10
C ILE A 37 10.20 6.90 -7.77
N ALA A 38 10.19 5.76 -8.46
CA ALA A 38 11.34 5.27 -9.23
C ALA A 38 11.78 6.27 -10.33
N ALA A 39 10.85 7.07 -10.86
CA ALA A 39 11.12 8.11 -11.86
C ALA A 39 11.49 9.48 -11.24
N GLY A 40 11.70 9.56 -9.93
CA GLY A 40 12.02 10.81 -9.22
C GLY A 40 10.82 11.70 -8.89
N GLY A 41 9.61 11.12 -8.84
CA GLY A 41 8.38 11.83 -8.46
C GLY A 41 8.32 12.24 -6.99
N ASP A 42 7.38 13.15 -6.68
CA ASP A 42 7.19 13.70 -5.33
C ASP A 42 6.53 12.68 -4.38
N ALA A 43 7.17 12.42 -3.25
CA ALA A 43 6.63 11.57 -2.18
C ALA A 43 5.39 12.19 -1.49
N GLY A 44 5.15 13.49 -1.64
CA GLY A 44 3.92 14.20 -1.29
C GLY A 44 2.65 13.56 -1.84
N ASP A 45 2.69 13.06 -3.08
CA ASP A 45 1.55 12.43 -3.73
C ASP A 45 1.11 11.14 -3.02
N VAL A 46 2.05 10.45 -2.37
CA VAL A 46 1.77 9.23 -1.60
C VAL A 46 1.06 9.59 -0.28
N ARG A 47 1.43 10.69 0.37
CA ARG A 47 0.79 11.16 1.61
C ARG A 47 -0.66 11.53 1.41
N GLY A 48 -1.02 12.04 0.23
CA GLY A 48 -2.36 12.51 -0.09
C GLY A 48 -3.48 11.46 0.06
N VAL A 49 -3.15 10.17 0.08
CA VAL A 49 -4.15 9.10 0.25
C VAL A 49 -4.33 8.62 1.70
N PHE A 50 -3.51 9.10 2.63
CA PHE A 50 -3.58 8.79 4.06
C PHE A 50 -4.42 9.86 4.78
N GLY A 51 -5.74 9.82 4.60
CA GLY A 51 -6.67 10.72 5.30
C GLY A 51 -7.96 11.01 4.52
N GLY A 52 -9.01 11.39 5.25
CA GLY A 52 -10.36 11.60 4.70
C GLY A 52 -11.21 10.33 4.66
N MET A 53 -12.51 10.50 4.42
CA MET A 53 -13.46 9.38 4.30
C MET A 53 -13.27 8.66 2.95
N GLY A 54 -13.15 7.33 2.98
CA GLY A 54 -12.87 6.49 1.81
C GLY A 54 -11.39 6.44 1.41
N SER A 55 -10.49 6.79 2.33
CA SER A 55 -9.06 6.86 2.07
C SER A 55 -8.40 5.48 2.12
N PHE A 56 -7.11 5.40 1.79
CA PHE A 56 -6.37 4.14 1.90
C PHE A 56 -6.36 3.61 3.34
N SER A 57 -6.47 4.50 4.34
CA SER A 57 -6.56 4.14 5.75
C SER A 57 -7.84 3.37 6.10
N ASP A 58 -8.90 3.51 5.30
CA ASP A 58 -10.19 2.85 5.55
C ASP A 58 -10.27 1.44 4.95
N LEU A 59 -9.28 1.03 4.14
CA LEU A 59 -9.27 -0.30 3.54
C LEU A 59 -9.16 -1.38 4.63
N VAL A 60 -10.11 -2.29 4.64
CA VAL A 60 -10.08 -3.50 5.48
C VAL A 60 -10.13 -4.71 4.57
N ILE A 61 -9.11 -5.57 4.66
CA ILE A 61 -9.06 -6.81 3.89
C ILE A 61 -9.91 -7.86 4.60
N HIS A 62 -10.99 -8.26 3.96
CA HIS A 62 -11.98 -9.19 4.52
C HIS A 62 -12.70 -9.96 3.40
N PRO A 63 -13.02 -11.26 3.56
CA PRO A 63 -13.77 -12.02 2.56
C PRO A 63 -15.15 -11.41 2.24
N ALA A 64 -15.85 -10.88 3.25
CA ALA A 64 -17.11 -10.14 3.06
C ALA A 64 -17.00 -8.91 2.13
N ASN A 65 -15.79 -8.39 1.92
CA ASN A 65 -15.52 -7.29 1.00
C ASN A 65 -15.08 -7.78 -0.41
N GLY A 66 -15.11 -9.09 -0.66
CA GLY A 66 -14.71 -9.70 -1.94
C GLY A 66 -13.24 -10.10 -2.03
N HIS A 67 -12.47 -10.02 -0.93
CA HIS A 67 -11.07 -10.41 -0.92
C HIS A 67 -10.89 -11.94 -0.89
N ALA A 68 -9.89 -12.42 -1.61
CA ALA A 68 -9.55 -13.84 -1.76
C ALA A 68 -8.74 -14.38 -0.56
N ILE A 69 -9.31 -14.26 0.65
CA ILE A 69 -8.73 -14.78 1.90
C ILE A 69 -9.81 -15.48 2.73
N THR A 70 -9.41 -16.31 3.69
CA THR A 70 -10.30 -16.93 4.67
C THR A 70 -10.41 -16.08 5.95
N ASP A 71 -11.43 -16.32 6.77
CA ASP A 71 -11.65 -15.56 8.02
C ASP A 71 -10.46 -15.67 9.01
N ASP A 72 -9.77 -16.81 9.05
CA ASP A 72 -8.58 -17.02 9.88
C ASP A 72 -7.35 -16.21 9.40
N GLN A 73 -7.32 -15.81 8.12
CA GLN A 73 -6.24 -15.01 7.55
C GLN A 73 -6.44 -13.50 7.79
N VAL A 74 -7.67 -13.04 8.05
CA VAL A 74 -8.04 -11.62 8.17
C VAL A 74 -7.13 -10.88 9.14
N ALA A 75 -6.90 -11.42 10.33
CA ALA A 75 -6.11 -10.76 11.36
C ALA A 75 -4.62 -10.61 10.95
N ALA A 76 -4.05 -11.64 10.33
CA ALA A 76 -2.65 -11.63 9.91
C ALA A 76 -2.42 -10.66 8.73
N VAL A 77 -3.31 -10.69 7.75
CA VAL A 77 -3.23 -9.86 6.54
C VAL A 77 -3.42 -8.39 6.85
N ASN A 78 -4.40 -8.02 7.69
CA ASN A 78 -4.57 -6.61 8.07
C ASN A 78 -3.42 -6.09 8.93
N ARG A 79 -2.78 -6.95 9.76
CA ARG A 79 -1.56 -6.56 10.47
C ARG A 79 -0.43 -6.20 9.50
N GLN A 80 -0.22 -7.03 8.46
CA GLN A 80 0.76 -6.73 7.41
C GLN A 80 0.42 -5.45 6.65
N LEU A 81 -0.87 -5.22 6.36
CA LEU A 81 -1.34 -3.98 5.73
C LEU A 81 -1.03 -2.75 6.60
N ASP A 82 -1.27 -2.83 7.91
CA ASP A 82 -1.00 -1.73 8.84
C ASP A 82 0.49 -1.46 9.00
N GLU A 83 1.33 -2.49 9.03
CA GLU A 83 2.79 -2.34 9.03
C GLU A 83 3.28 -1.63 7.77
N LEU A 84 2.74 -1.99 6.60
CA LEU A 84 3.07 -1.33 5.33
C LEU A 84 2.59 0.13 5.30
N ARG A 85 1.38 0.41 5.79
CA ARG A 85 0.86 1.79 5.91
C ARG A 85 1.79 2.66 6.72
N GLN A 86 2.22 2.19 7.90
CA GLN A 86 3.10 2.94 8.78
C GLN A 86 4.45 3.21 8.12
N ARG A 87 5.05 2.19 7.48
CA ARG A 87 6.32 2.34 6.75
C ARG A 87 6.20 3.36 5.62
N ILE A 88 5.21 3.19 4.73
CA ILE A 88 4.99 4.09 3.60
C ILE A 88 4.76 5.53 4.08
N TYR A 89 3.94 5.73 5.11
CA TYR A 89 3.67 7.06 5.64
C TYR A 89 4.92 7.71 6.24
N ALA A 90 5.74 6.97 7.00
CA ALA A 90 7.00 7.48 7.55
C ALA A 90 8.03 7.79 6.46
N GLU A 91 8.20 6.88 5.50
CA GLU A 91 9.15 7.03 4.39
C GLU A 91 8.77 8.20 3.47
N SER A 92 7.47 8.44 3.26
CA SER A 92 6.99 9.57 2.47
C SER A 92 7.20 10.95 3.12
N GLN A 93 7.58 11.00 4.40
CA GLN A 93 7.94 12.22 5.13
C GLN A 93 9.44 12.46 5.20
N ALA A 94 10.25 11.42 4.97
CA ALA A 94 11.70 11.48 5.11
C ALA A 94 12.43 12.05 3.86
N VAL A 95 11.66 12.55 2.89
CA VAL A 95 12.10 13.02 1.57
C VAL A 95 12.02 14.53 1.45
#